data_AF-A0A6J4XGU7-F1
#
_entry.id   AF-A0A6J4XGU7-F1
#
_cell.length_a   1.000
_cell.length_b   1.000
_cell.length_c   1.000
_cell.angle_alpha   90.00
_cell.angle_beta   90.00
_cell.angle_gamma   90.00
#
_symmetry.space_group_name_H-M   'P 1'
#
loop_
_entity.id
_entity.type
_entity.pdbx_description
1 polymer ?
#
loop_
_entity_poly.entity_id
_entity_poly.type
_entity_poly.pdbx_seq_one_letter_code
_entity_poly.pdbx_strand_id
1 'polypeptide(L)' 'MLKTLGYRIHAVSSGEEAIDYLRENIADLILLDMIMNPWINGRETYERII' A
#
# COMPACT_ATOMS: atom_id res chain seq x y z
N MET A 1 11.64 -3.87 10.38
CA MET A 1 11.96 -5.28 10.06
C MET A 1 12.28 -5.49 8.58
N LEU A 2 11.43 -5.12 7.63
CA LEU A 2 11.75 -5.33 6.19
C LEU A 2 13.03 -4.62 5.73
N LYS A 3 13.28 -3.39 6.19
CA LYS A 3 14.52 -2.66 5.90
C LYS A 3 15.78 -3.43 6.35
N THR A 4 15.74 -4.17 7.46
CA THR A 4 16.89 -4.95 7.95
C THR A 4 17.12 -6.22 7.14
N LEU A 5 16.12 -6.68 6.39
CA LEU A 5 16.21 -7.79 5.43
C LEU A 5 16.67 -7.32 4.04
N GLY A 6 17.01 -6.03 3.86
CA GLY A 6 17.51 -5.48 2.61
C GLY A 6 16.44 -4.95 1.65
N TYR A 7 15.16 -4.94 2.04
CA TYR A 7 14.10 -4.37 1.21
C TYR A 7 14.12 -2.83 1.22
N ARG A 8 13.88 -2.23 0.05
CA ARG A 8 13.46 -0.83 -0.06
C ARG A 8 11.98 -0.77 0.32
N ILE A 9 11.64 0.08 1.28
CA ILE A 9 10.28 0.18 1.81
C ILE A 9 9.75 1.60 1.68
N HIS A 10 8.46 1.70 1.35
CA HIS A 10 7.65 2.90 1.49
C HIS A 10 6.39 2.51 2.25
N ALA A 11 5.98 3.32 3.21
CA ALA A 11 4.81 3.07 4.05
C ALA A 11 3.89 4.28 4.01
N VAL A 12 2.61 4.02 3.81
CA VAL A 12 1.53 5.00 3.73
C VAL A 12 0.45 4.63 4.75
N SER A 13 -0.38 5.60 5.12
CA SER A 13 -1.34 5.47 6.22
C SER A 13 -2.77 5.15 5.78
N SER A 14 -3.06 5.18 4.48
CA SER A 14 -4.39 4.90 3.91
C SER A 14 -4.31 4.23 2.54
N GLY A 15 -5.43 3.67 2.10
CA GLY A 15 -5.56 3.09 0.76
C GLY A 15 -5.45 4.15 -0.34
N GLU A 16 -5.96 5.35 -0.08
CA GLU A 16 -5.87 6.51 -0.99
C GLU A 16 -4.41 6.94 -1.21
N GLU A 17 -3.63 7.06 -0.14
CA GLU A 17 -2.20 7.36 -0.25
C GLU A 17 -1.44 6.25 -0.99
N ALA A 18 -1.84 4.98 -0.82
CA ALA A 18 -1.25 3.86 -1.56
C ALA A 18 -1.52 3.96 -3.07
N ILE A 19 -2.76 4.29 -3.45
CA ILE A 19 -3.15 4.50 -4.85
C ILE A 19 -2.36 5.67 -5.45
N ASP A 20 -2.27 6.80 -4.73
CA ASP A 20 -1.52 7.97 -5.20
C ASP A 20 -0.02 7.70 -5.34
N TYR A 21 0.57 6.95 -4.40
CA TYR A 21 1.97 6.55 -4.49
C TYR A 21 2.25 5.70 -5.74
N LEU A 22 1.39 4.72 -6.02
CA LEU A 22 1.55 3.78 -7.13
C LEU A 22 1.31 4.38 -8.52
N ARG A 23 0.73 5.59 -8.60
CA ARG A 23 0.63 6.33 -9.88
C ARG A 23 2.00 6.75 -10.42
N GLU A 24 2.92 7.10 -9.53
CA GLU A 24 4.24 7.64 -9.89
C GLU A 24 5.38 6.68 -9.55
N ASN A 25 5.10 5.59 -8.84
CA ASN A 25 6.11 4.66 -8.35
C ASN A 25 5.70 3.20 -8.61
N ILE A 26 6.69 2.35 -8.88
CA ILE A 26 6.48 0.91 -9.05
C ILE A 26 6.90 0.21 -7.76
N ALA A 27 6.02 -0.66 -7.24
CA ALA A 27 6.31 -1.54 -6.12
C ALA A 27 6.30 -3.01 -6.58
N ASP A 28 7.34 -3.76 -6.23
CA ASP A 28 7.44 -5.19 -6.54
C ASP A 28 6.55 -6.05 -5.64
N LEU A 29 6.22 -5.55 -4.44
CA LEU A 29 5.38 -6.21 -3.44
C LEU A 29 4.61 -5.16 -2.65
N ILE A 30 3.32 -5.42 -2.44
CA ILE A 30 2.44 -4.61 -1.58
C ILE A 30 1.99 -5.48 -0.42
N LEU A 31 2.21 -5.01 0.80
CA LEU A 31 1.60 -5.56 2.00
C LEU A 31 0.42 -4.66 2.36
N LEU A 32 -0.78 -5.24 2.38
CA LEU A 32 -2.03 -4.49 2.47
C LEU A 32 -2.84 -4.97 3.66
N ASP A 33 -3.19 -4.05 4.56
CA ASP A 33 -4.15 -4.33 5.62
C ASP A 33 -5.56 -4.39 5.02
N MET A 34 -6.35 -5.39 5.42
CA MET A 34 -7.71 -5.57 4.93
C MET A 34 -8.74 -4.72 5.68
N ILE A 35 -8.44 -4.24 6.89
CA ILE A 35 -9.37 -3.50 7.74
C ILE A 35 -8.78 -2.11 8.06
N MET A 36 -9.30 -1.05 7.43
CA MET A 36 -8.72 0.30 7.53
C MET A 36 -9.80 1.37 7.78
N ASN A 37 -10.42 1.38 8.96
CA ASN A 37 -11.37 2.44 9.32
C ASN A 37 -10.63 3.75 9.68
N PRO A 38 -11.12 4.94 9.29
CA PRO A 38 -12.41 5.24 8.63
C PRO A 38 -12.34 5.35 7.09
N TRP A 39 -11.27 4.91 6.46
CA TRP A 39 -11.00 5.07 5.02
C TRP A 39 -11.48 3.86 4.20
N ILE A 40 -11.14 3.81 2.90
CA ILE A 40 -11.37 2.60 2.10
C ILE A 40 -10.62 1.42 2.70
N ASN A 41 -11.22 0.23 2.62
CA ASN A 41 -10.58 -0.98 3.15
C ASN A 41 -9.53 -1.56 2.17
N GLY A 42 -8.84 -2.63 2.58
CA GLY A 42 -7.80 -3.25 1.74
C GLY A 42 -8.34 -3.90 0.48
N ARG A 43 -9.56 -4.43 0.49
CA ARG A 43 -10.19 -5.00 -0.72
C ARG A 43 -10.44 -3.90 -1.76
N GLU A 44 -11.02 -2.78 -1.34
CA GLU A 44 -11.25 -1.63 -2.22
C GLU A 44 -9.94 -1.04 -2.74
N THR A 45 -8.91 -0.98 -1.90
CA THR A 45 -7.57 -0.55 -2.31
C THR A 45 -7.01 -1.47 -3.38
N TYR A 46 -7.06 -2.79 -3.17
CA TYR A 46 -6.62 -3.80 -4.13
C TYR A 46 -7.35 -3.69 -5.48
N GLU A 47 -8.69 -3.53 -5.44
CA GLU A 47 -9.50 -3.39 -6.65
C GLU A 47 -9.17 -2.13 -7.48
N ARG A 48 -8.59 -1.09 -6.87
CA ARG A 48 -8.25 0.17 -7.54
C ARG A 48 -6.81 0.24 -8.06
N ILE A 49 -5.93 -0.66 -7.62
CA ILE A 49 -4.50 -0.69 -8.04
C ILE A 49 -4.23 -1.71 -9.15
N ILE A 50 -5.21 -2.58 -9.47
CA ILE A 50 -5.19 -3.51 -10.62
C ILE A 50 -5.88 -2.85 -11.81
#